data_AF-A0AAD1VS27-F1
#
_entry.id   AF-A0AAD1VS27-F1
#
_cell.length_a   1.000
_cell.length_b   1.000
_cell.length_c   1.000
_cell.angle_alpha   90.00
_cell.angle_beta   90.00
_cell.angle_gamma   90.00
#
_symmetry.space_group_name_H-M   'P 1'
#
loop_
_entity.id
_entity.type
_entity.pdbx_description
1 polymer ?
#
loop_
_entity_poly.entity_id
_entity_poly.type
_entity_poly.pdbx_seq_one_letter_code
_entity_poly.pdbx_strand_id
1 'polypeptide(L)'
;MADLSPATLRRRRDYNQTTTALRNHGIRYRWGFPTKLILTKSGKTSIISSPEEGLQLIETWGLLKEPPGEPRHDKRRPGRNAAMD
;
A
#
# COMPACT_ATOMS: atom_id res chain seq x y z
N MET A 1 -1.78 25.00 0.71
CA MET A 1 -1.56 24.13 -0.47
C MET A 1 -0.10 23.72 -0.43
N ALA A 2 0.20 22.43 -0.23
CA ALA A 2 1.59 21.97 -0.29
C ALA A 2 1.95 21.79 -1.77
N ASP A 3 2.73 22.73 -2.30
CA ASP A 3 3.25 22.71 -3.68
C ASP A 3 4.24 21.56 -3.83
N LEU A 4 3.71 20.36 -4.07
CA LEU A 4 4.54 19.21 -4.44
C LEU A 4 5.00 19.45 -5.87
N SER A 5 6.32 19.68 -6.05
CA SER A 5 6.89 19.86 -7.39
C SER A 5 6.43 18.74 -8.33
N PRO A 6 6.24 19.00 -9.64
CA PRO A 6 5.76 18.00 -10.60
C PRO A 6 6.65 16.73 -10.64
N ALA A 7 7.94 16.87 -10.34
CA ALA A 7 8.87 15.74 -10.15
C ALA A 7 8.45 14.80 -9.00
N THR A 8 7.92 15.34 -7.91
CA THR A 8 7.45 14.60 -6.73
C THR A 8 6.13 13.86 -7.03
N LEU A 9 5.23 14.48 -7.79
CA LEU A 9 4.00 13.82 -8.27
C LEU A 9 4.31 12.66 -9.20
N ARG A 10 5.29 12.83 -10.09
CA ARG A 10 5.74 11.78 -11.02
C ARG A 10 6.35 10.60 -10.27
N ARG A 11 7.23 10.85 -9.28
CA ARG A 11 7.76 9.80 -8.41
C ARG A 11 6.68 9.06 -7.63
N ARG A 12 5.68 9.77 -7.07
CA ARG A 12 4.55 9.13 -6.39
C ARG A 12 3.74 8.22 -7.31
N ARG A 13 3.58 8.60 -8.57
CA ARG A 13 2.89 7.78 -9.58
C ARG A 13 3.68 6.52 -9.90
N ASP A 14 5.01 6.60 -9.89
CA ASP A 14 5.91 5.47 -10.07
C ASP A 14 5.78 4.42 -8.93
N TYR A 15 5.59 4.88 -7.70
CA TYR A 15 5.29 4.02 -6.55
C TYR A 15 3.87 3.43 -6.54
N ASN A 16 3.00 3.77 -7.50
CA ASN A 16 1.62 3.28 -7.53
C ASN A 16 1.57 1.75 -7.64
N GLN A 17 2.42 1.16 -8.47
CA GLN A 17 2.49 -0.30 -8.63
C GLN A 17 2.93 -0.98 -7.32
N THR A 18 3.97 -0.46 -6.68
CA THR A 18 4.46 -0.94 -5.37
C THR A 18 3.41 -0.80 -4.27
N THR A 19 2.80 0.37 -4.13
CA THR A 19 1.80 0.62 -3.09
C THR A 19 0.51 -0.17 -3.31
N THR A 20 0.13 -0.43 -4.56
CA THR A 20 -1.00 -1.30 -4.91
C THR A 20 -0.72 -2.75 -4.51
N ALA A 21 0.46 -3.29 -4.85
CA ALA A 21 0.86 -4.63 -4.42
C ALA A 21 0.88 -4.74 -2.88
N LEU A 22 1.50 -3.78 -2.19
CA LEU A 22 1.52 -3.76 -0.73
C LEU A 22 0.12 -3.73 -0.11
N ARG A 23 -0.79 -2.93 -0.66
CA ARG A 23 -2.18 -2.83 -0.21
C ARG A 23 -2.95 -4.13 -0.44
N ASN A 24 -2.77 -4.76 -1.61
CA ASN A 24 -3.43 -6.01 -1.97
C ASN A 24 -3.03 -7.15 -1.02
N HIS A 25 -1.78 -7.15 -0.55
CA HIS A 25 -1.27 -8.14 0.39
C HIS A 25 -1.42 -7.74 1.87
N GLY A 26 -2.16 -6.67 2.17
CA GLY A 26 -2.39 -6.21 3.55
C GLY A 26 -1.14 -5.70 4.28
N ILE A 27 -0.08 -5.37 3.54
CA ILE A 27 1.18 -4.90 4.12
C ILE A 27 1.05 -3.42 4.48
N ARG A 28 1.31 -3.10 5.75
CA ARG A 28 1.32 -1.70 6.22
C ARG A 28 2.55 -0.98 5.70
N TYR A 29 2.32 0.16 5.06
CA TYR A 29 3.36 1.09 4.64
C TYR A 29 3.02 2.52 5.07
N ARG A 30 4.04 3.36 5.15
CA ARG A 30 3.94 4.78 5.49
C ARG A 30 4.90 5.59 4.62
N TRP A 31 4.48 6.80 4.28
CA TRP A 31 5.29 7.71 3.49
C TRP A 31 6.30 8.42 4.38
N GLY A 32 7.58 8.29 4.05
CA GLY A 32 8.67 9.09 4.57
C GLY A 32 8.97 10.28 3.65
N PHE A 33 9.44 11.38 4.24
CA PHE A 33 9.80 12.59 3.51
C PHE A 33 11.17 12.48 2.83
N PRO A 34 11.38 13.04 1.62
CA PRO A 34 10.39 13.71 0.74
C PRO A 34 9.60 12.74 -0.15
N THR A 35 10.18 11.59 -0.55
CA THR A 35 9.51 10.51 -1.30
C THR A 35 10.15 9.16 -0.96
N LYS A 36 9.96 8.69 0.28
CA LYS A 36 10.42 7.37 0.71
C LYS A 36 9.22 6.51 1.14
N LEU A 37 9.28 5.21 0.91
CA LEU A 37 8.28 4.26 1.36
C LEU A 37 8.87 3.41 2.47
N ILE A 38 8.33 3.59 3.68
CA ILE A 38 8.75 2.82 4.84
C ILE A 38 7.68 1.76 5.06
N LEU A 39 8.09 0.50 5.05
CA LEU A 39 7.18 -0.62 5.27
C LEU A 39 7.77 -1.58 6.29
N THR A 40 6.89 -2.33 6.95
CA THR A 40 7.30 -3.30 7.97
C THR A 40 6.68 -4.64 7.63
N LYS A 41 7.54 -5.65 7.41
CA LYS A 41 7.12 -7.03 7.13
C LYS A 41 7.89 -7.96 8.06
N SER A 42 7.16 -8.82 8.78
CA SER A 42 7.75 -9.83 9.68
C SER A 42 8.78 -9.26 10.67
N GLY A 43 8.51 -8.07 11.23
CA GLY A 43 9.41 -7.40 12.18
C GLY A 43 10.60 -6.64 11.56
N LYS A 44 10.83 -6.77 10.24
CA LYS A 44 11.87 -6.02 9.52
C LYS A 44 11.27 -4.76 8.90
N THR A 45 11.84 -3.60 9.22
CA THR A 45 11.50 -2.33 8.58
C THR A 45 12.39 -2.12 7.37
N SER A 46 11.78 -1.99 6.19
CA SER A 46 12.47 -1.66 4.94
C SER A 46 12.12 -0.24 4.52
N ILE A 47 13.12 0.51 4.07
CA ILE A 47 12.97 1.89 3.60
C ILE A 47 13.32 1.89 2.12
N ILE A 48 12.33 2.20 1.29
CA ILE A 48 12.44 2.25 -0.15
C ILE A 48 12.63 3.70 -0.55
N SER A 49 13.77 4.03 -1.16
CA SER A 49 14.08 5.41 -1.54
C SER A 49 13.86 5.68 -3.03
N SER A 50 13.71 4.62 -3.83
CA SER A 50 13.43 4.68 -5.27
C SER A 50 12.30 3.75 -5.68
N PRO A 51 11.51 4.07 -6.72
CA PRO A 51 10.44 3.19 -7.19
C PRO A 51 10.96 1.85 -7.71
N GLU A 52 12.14 1.82 -8.33
CA GLU A 52 12.82 0.61 -8.78
C GLU A 52 13.13 -0.34 -7.62
N GLU A 53 13.63 0.17 -6.49
CA GLU A 53 13.80 -0.63 -5.26
C GLU A 53 12.45 -1.18 -4.77
N GLY A 54 11.38 -0.40 -4.94
CA GLY A 54 10.01 -0.82 -4.65
C GLY A 54 9.61 -2.04 -5.45
N LEU A 55 9.83 -1.99 -6.76
CA LEU A 55 9.53 -3.06 -7.71
C LEU A 55 10.37 -4.31 -7.43
N GLN A 56 11.68 -4.17 -7.25
CA GLN A 56 12.54 -5.29 -6.90
C GLN A 56 12.13 -5.93 -5.56
N LEU A 57 11.72 -5.14 -4.58
CA LEU A 57 11.29 -5.67 -3.28
C LEU A 57 9.99 -6.48 -3.41
N ILE A 58 8.98 -5.95 -4.10
CA ILE A 58 7.72 -6.67 -4.30
C ILE A 58 7.91 -7.90 -5.18
N GLU A 59 8.84 -7.87 -6.14
CA GLU A 59 9.24 -9.01 -6.97
C GLU A 59 9.93 -10.09 -6.15
N THR A 60 10.92 -9.70 -5.34
CA THR A 60 11.62 -10.59 -4.40
C THR A 60 10.66 -11.25 -3.43
N TRP A 61 9.60 -10.52 -3.04
CA TRP A 61 8.57 -11.01 -2.13
C TRP A 61 7.43 -11.76 -2.84
N GLY A 62 7.46 -11.86 -4.17
CA GLY A 62 6.44 -12.54 -4.97
C GLY A 62 5.07 -11.84 -4.99
N LEU A 63 5.02 -10.55 -4.66
CA LEU A 63 3.78 -9.76 -4.54
C LEU A 63 3.30 -9.17 -5.88
N LEU A 64 4.05 -9.40 -6.97
CA LEU A 64 3.63 -9.05 -8.33
C LEU A 64 2.57 -10.01 -8.89
N LYS A 65 2.44 -11.21 -8.31
CA LYS A 65 1.38 -12.16 -8.67
C LYS A 65 0.09 -11.70 -8.01
N GLU A 66 -0.98 -11.59 -8.80
CA GLU A 66 -2.31 -11.26 -8.30
C GLU A 66 -2.63 -12.07 -7.05
N PRO A 67 -3.20 -11.45 -6.00
CA PRO A 67 -3.56 -12.19 -4.80
C PRO A 67 -4.55 -13.29 -5.21
N PRO A 68 -4.35 -14.56 -4.80
CA PRO A 68 -5.37 -15.58 -4.95
C PRO A 68 -6.56 -15.21 -4.06
N GLY A 69 -7.53 -14.50 -4.63
CA GLY A 69 -8.92 -14.43 -4.19
C GLY A 69 -9.19 -14.18 -2.71
N GLU A 70 -8.59 -13.17 -2.06
CA GLU A 70 -9.02 -12.79 -0.71
C GLU A 70 -10.01 -11.61 -0.75
N PRO A 71 -11.19 -11.76 -0.14
CA PRO A 71 -12.34 -10.92 -0.41
C PRO A 71 -12.16 -9.52 0.18
N ARG A 72 -12.25 -8.54 -0.72
CA ARG A 72 -12.93 -7.26 -0.54
C ARG A 72 -13.54 -7.10 0.86
N HIS A 73 -12.79 -6.45 1.76
CA HIS A 73 -13.26 -5.73 2.95
C HIS A 73 -14.70 -6.09 3.34
N ASP A 74 -14.88 -7.23 3.99
CA ASP A 74 -16.20 -7.66 4.45
C ASP A 74 -16.74 -6.58 5.40
N LYS A 75 -17.85 -5.98 5.00
CA LYS A 75 -18.64 -5.04 5.80
C LYS A 75 -19.10 -5.77 7.05
N ARG A 76 -18.29 -5.85 8.10
CA ARG A 76 -18.74 -6.31 9.42
C ARG A 76 -18.93 -5.13 10.36
N ARG A 77 -20.10 -4.52 10.25
CA ARG A 77 -20.91 -4.25 11.46
C ARG A 77 -22.26 -4.95 11.31
N PRO A 78 -22.46 -6.11 11.96
CA PRO A 78 -23.78 -6.65 12.19
C PRO A 78 -24.34 -6.16 13.54
N GLY A 79 -25.64 -5.86 13.56
CA GLY A 79 -26.46 -5.65 14.76
C GLY A 79 -26.97 -4.22 14.91
N ARG A 80 -28.24 -3.94 15.21
CA ARG A 80 -29.43 -4.73 15.56
C ARG A 80 -30.59 -3.73 15.72
N ASN A 81 -31.83 -4.21 15.61
CA ASN A 81 -33.13 -3.55 15.93
C ASN A 81 -33.73 -2.76 14.75
N ALA A 82 -34.75 -3.24 14.03
CA ALA A 82 -36.10 -3.64 14.45
C ALA A 82 -36.83 -2.53 15.22
N ALA A 83 -37.67 -1.77 14.51
CA ALA A 83 -38.97 -1.29 14.98
C ALA A 83 -39.74 -0.73 13.77
N MET A 84 -40.71 -1.52 13.31
CA MET A 84 -41.96 -1.02 12.75
C MET A 84 -42.76 -0.43 13.92
N ASP A 85 -43.22 0.81 13.77
CA ASP A 85 -44.61 1.23 13.96
C ASP A 85 -44.78 2.62 13.32
#